data_AF-A0A9X1IHN2-F1
#
_entry.id   AF-A0A9X1IHN2-F1
#
_cell.length_a   1.000
_cell.length_b   1.000
_cell.length_c   1.000
_cell.angle_alpha   90.00
_cell.angle_beta   90.00
_cell.angle_gamma   90.00
#
_symmetry.space_group_name_H-M   'P 1'
#
loop_
_entity.id
_entity.type
_entity.pdbx_description
1 polymer ?
#
loop_
_entity_poly.entity_id
_entity_poly.type
_entity_poly.pdbx_seq_one_letter_code
_entity_poly.pdbx_strand_id
1 'polypeptide(L)'
;MAAAEYVIQRNPILMGADNWPVECAPSKTMPQASLPVHQIALVINGVHLLENMKLDELARRGQAEFALMVQPLKVKGGSGSTVAPSALF
;
A
#
# COMPACT_ATOMS: atom_id res chain seq x y z
N MET A 1 1.23 5.13 12.90
CA MET A 1 1.24 3.77 13.49
C MET A 1 -0.16 3.21 13.64
N ALA A 2 -1.01 3.72 14.51
CA ALA A 2 -2.35 3.16 14.77
C ALA A 2 -3.21 2.86 13.52
N ALA A 3 -3.23 3.76 12.52
CA ALA A 3 -3.97 3.53 11.29
C ALA A 3 -3.43 2.33 10.47
N ALA A 4 -2.10 2.17 10.39
CA ALA A 4 -1.49 1.03 9.69
C ALA A 4 -1.77 -0.28 10.45
N GLU A 5 -1.62 -0.28 11.77
CA GLU A 5 -1.93 -1.44 12.62
C GLU A 5 -3.38 -1.87 12.48
N TYR A 6 -4.32 -0.91 12.45
CA TYR A 6 -5.74 -1.18 12.24
C TYR A 6 -6.01 -1.87 10.89
N VAL A 7 -5.39 -1.38 9.80
CA VAL A 7 -5.52 -1.98 8.47
C VAL A 7 -4.90 -3.38 8.43
N ILE A 8 -3.70 -3.56 8.99
CA ILE A 8 -2.98 -4.84 9.03
C ILE A 8 -3.76 -5.91 9.81
N GLN A 9 -4.42 -5.54 10.92
CA GLN A 9 -5.24 -6.47 11.70
C GLN A 9 -6.42 -7.06 10.92
N ARG A 10 -6.79 -6.50 9.77
CA ARG A 10 -7.79 -7.07 8.86
C ARG A 10 -7.24 -8.09 7.89
N ASN A 11 -5.98 -8.48 8.06
CA ASN A 11 -5.27 -9.48 7.28
C ASN A 11 -5.30 -9.22 5.75
N PRO A 12 -4.98 -7.99 5.28
CA PRO A 12 -4.91 -7.71 3.85
C PRO A 12 -3.66 -8.35 3.24
N ILE A 13 -3.74 -8.75 1.97
CA ILE A 13 -2.56 -9.16 1.20
C ILE A 13 -1.75 -7.96 0.70
N LEU A 14 -2.39 -6.79 0.58
CA LEU A 14 -1.84 -5.57 0.02
C LEU A 14 -2.53 -4.35 0.62
N MET A 15 -1.77 -3.30 0.91
CA MET A 15 -2.28 -1.97 1.23
C MET A 15 -1.60 -0.93 0.34
N GLY A 16 -2.30 0.15 0.02
CA GLY A 16 -1.76 1.15 -0.91
C GLY A 16 -2.33 2.55 -0.73
N ALA A 17 -1.68 3.50 -1.39
CA ALA A 17 -2.03 4.91 -1.36
C ALA A 17 -1.64 5.62 -2.67
N ASP A 18 -2.17 6.82 -2.87
CA ASP A 18 -1.88 7.69 -4.01
C ASP A 18 -0.65 8.59 -3.80
N ASN A 19 0.07 8.42 -2.70
CA ASN A 19 1.29 9.15 -2.36
C ASN A 19 2.52 8.23 -2.29
N TRP A 20 3.69 8.85 -2.13
CA TRP A 20 4.94 8.19 -1.79
C TRP A 20 5.59 8.86 -0.59
N PRO A 21 6.04 8.10 0.43
CA PRO A 21 5.73 6.69 0.69
C PRO A 21 4.26 6.48 1.10
N VAL A 22 3.78 5.23 1.23
CA VAL A 22 2.43 4.89 1.73
C VAL A 22 2.12 5.51 3.10
N GLU A 23 3.17 5.87 3.85
CA GLU A 23 3.10 6.48 5.16
C GLU A 23 3.50 7.94 5.15
N CYS A 24 3.21 8.64 6.26
CA CYS A 24 3.73 9.97 6.47
C CYS A 24 5.23 9.90 6.80
N ALA A 25 6.07 10.42 5.91
CA ALA A 25 7.50 10.56 6.11
C ALA A 25 7.90 12.05 6.17
N PRO A 26 8.61 12.51 7.23
CA PRO A 26 9.07 11.75 8.38
C PRO A 26 7.92 11.35 9.32
N SER A 27 8.10 10.24 10.03
CA SER A 27 7.09 9.76 10.98
C SER A 27 6.92 10.75 12.13
N LYS A 28 5.69 11.22 12.34
CA LYS A 28 5.35 12.13 13.44
C LYS A 28 5.42 11.46 14.82
N THR A 29 5.19 10.14 14.87
CA THR A 29 5.15 9.36 16.12
C THR A 29 6.47 8.65 16.43
N MET A 30 7.30 8.41 15.41
CA MET A 30 8.61 7.78 15.56
C MET A 30 9.65 8.54 14.70
N PRO A 31 10.05 9.76 15.09
CA PRO A 31 10.88 10.63 14.24
C PRO A 31 12.25 10.03 13.89
N GLN A 32 12.75 9.09 14.70
CA GLN A 32 14.03 8.41 14.49
C GLN A 32 13.91 7.15 13.64
N ALA A 33 12.70 6.64 13.41
CA ALA A 33 12.47 5.45 12.60
C ALA A 33 12.32 5.83 11.12
N SER A 34 13.08 5.15 10.27
CA SER A 34 12.88 5.25 8.82
C SER A 34 11.77 4.33 8.38
N LEU A 35 10.68 4.91 7.87
CA LEU A 35 9.54 4.20 7.29
C LEU A 35 8.98 3.08 8.20
N PRO A 36 8.55 3.39 9.44
CA PRO A 36 8.05 2.38 10.37
C PRO A 36 6.82 1.61 9.85
N VAL A 37 5.99 2.20 8.98
CA VAL A 37 4.85 1.47 8.38
C VAL A 37 5.34 0.46 7.35
N HIS A 38 6.38 0.77 6.57
CA HIS A 38 7.01 -0.21 5.68
C HIS A 38 7.49 -1.44 6.43
N GLN A 39 8.13 -1.23 7.58
CA GLN A 39 8.68 -2.32 8.38
C GLN A 39 7.57 -3.22 8.94
N ILE A 40 6.54 -2.64 9.56
CA ILE A 40 5.44 -3.45 10.11
C ILE A 40 4.62 -4.14 9.02
N ALA A 41 4.40 -3.50 7.87
CA ALA A 41 3.67 -4.11 6.76
C ALA A 41 4.49 -5.24 6.11
N LEU A 42 5.65 -4.93 5.54
CA LEU A 42 6.43 -5.86 4.72
C LEU A 42 7.14 -6.93 5.55
N VAL A 43 7.86 -6.52 6.61
CA VAL A 43 8.77 -7.41 7.33
C VAL A 43 8.05 -8.23 8.39
N ILE A 44 7.15 -7.60 9.14
CA ILE A 44 6.47 -8.26 10.28
C ILE A 44 5.24 -9.03 9.81
N ASN A 45 4.45 -8.47 8.89
CA ASN A 45 3.14 -9.04 8.53
C ASN A 45 3.05 -9.54 7.07
N GLY A 46 4.09 -9.36 6.25
CA GLY A 46 4.08 -9.81 4.86
C GLY A 46 3.05 -9.11 3.96
N VAL A 47 2.56 -7.94 4.36
CA VAL A 47 1.58 -7.13 3.60
C VAL A 47 2.32 -6.31 2.56
N HIS A 48 1.97 -6.49 1.28
CA HIS A 48 2.57 -5.73 0.18
C HIS A 48 2.13 -4.27 0.19
N LEU A 49 3.00 -3.39 -0.32
CA LEU A 49 2.72 -1.97 -0.49
C LEU A 49 2.52 -1.61 -1.97
N LEU A 50 1.52 -0.76 -2.24
CA LEU A 50 1.26 -0.19 -3.56
C LEU A 50 1.18 1.33 -3.47
N GLU A 51 2.16 2.00 -4.05
CA GLU A 51 2.35 3.45 -3.92
C GLU A 51 2.09 4.15 -5.26
N ASN A 52 1.88 5.48 -5.21
CA ASN A 52 1.64 6.32 -6.40
C ASN A 52 0.42 5.91 -7.23
N MET A 53 -0.64 5.40 -6.59
CA MET A 53 -1.89 5.03 -7.26
C MET A 53 -2.64 6.25 -7.79
N LYS A 54 -3.38 6.10 -8.90
CA LYS A 54 -4.33 7.10 -9.41
C LYS A 54 -5.74 6.79 -8.90
N LEU A 55 -6.16 7.45 -7.81
CA LEU A 55 -7.41 7.11 -7.09
C LEU A 55 -8.53 8.13 -7.25
N ASP A 56 -8.30 9.27 -7.90
CA ASP A 56 -9.27 10.38 -8.02
C ASP A 56 -10.51 10.01 -8.84
N GLU A 57 -10.38 9.18 -9.87
CA GLU A 57 -11.53 8.66 -10.62
C GLU A 57 -12.37 7.69 -9.80
N LEU A 58 -11.73 6.81 -9.04
CA LEU A 58 -12.40 5.86 -8.17
C LEU A 58 -13.12 6.57 -7.03
N ALA A 59 -12.45 7.54 -6.39
CA ALA A 59 -13.04 8.35 -5.33
C ALA A 59 -14.28 9.13 -5.82
N ARG A 60 -14.25 9.67 -7.04
CA ARG A 60 -15.41 10.35 -7.65
C ARG A 60 -16.60 9.42 -7.91
N ARG A 61 -16.36 8.12 -8.14
CA ARG A 61 -17.43 7.12 -8.32
C ARG A 61 -18.11 6.76 -7.00
N GLY A 62 -17.45 6.97 -5.86
CA GLY A 62 -17.99 6.66 -4.54
C GLY A 62 -18.14 5.14 -4.25
N GLN A 63 -17.53 4.28 -5.06
CA GLN A 63 -17.50 2.83 -4.84
C GLN A 63 -16.24 2.44 -4.06
N ALA A 64 -16.43 1.83 -2.88
CA ALA A 64 -15.34 1.40 -2.01
C ALA A 64 -14.96 -0.09 -2.19
N GLU A 65 -15.84 -0.87 -2.82
CA GLU A 65 -15.65 -2.32 -3.03
C GLU A 65 -15.75 -2.64 -4.51
N PHE A 66 -14.72 -3.31 -5.03
CA PHE A 66 -14.56 -3.71 -6.42
C PHE A 66 -13.44 -4.75 -6.51
N ALA A 67 -13.37 -5.48 -7.61
CA ALA A 67 -12.27 -6.41 -7.84
C ALA A 67 -11.02 -5.63 -8.29
N LEU A 68 -9.92 -5.77 -7.55
CA LEU A 68 -8.62 -5.16 -7.86
C LEU A 68 -7.73 -6.17 -8.59
N MET A 69 -7.32 -5.86 -9.83
CA MET A 69 -6.34 -6.64 -10.57
C MET A 69 -4.97 -5.96 -10.56
N VAL A 70 -3.97 -6.66 -10.04
CA VAL A 70 -2.57 -6.19 -9.96
C VAL A 70 -1.65 -7.31 -10.44
N GLN A 71 -0.75 -7.01 -11.36
CA GLN A 71 0.18 -7.98 -11.93
C GLN A 71 1.61 -7.44 -11.89
N PRO A 72 2.42 -7.80 -10.88
CA PRO A 72 3.84 -7.45 -10.85
C PRO A 72 4.61 -8.19 -11.95
N LEU A 73 5.63 -7.54 -12.50
CA LEU A 73 6.55 -8.16 -13.46
C LEU A 73 7.37 -9.25 -12.77
N LYS A 74 7.64 -10.34 -13.50
CA LYS A 74 8.50 -11.43 -13.03
C LYS A 74 9.99 -11.06 -13.11
N VAL A 75 10.41 -10.09 -12.31
CA VAL A 75 11.81 -9.63 -12.23
C VAL A 75 12.57 -10.52 -11.25
N LYS A 76 13.55 -11.29 -11.77
CA LYS A 76 14.39 -12.15 -10.92
C LYS A 76 15.18 -11.31 -9.91
N GLY A 77 14.97 -11.55 -8.62
CA GLY A 77 15.65 -10.83 -7.54
C GLY A 77 15.10 -9.42 -7.24
N GLY A 78 14.00 -9.01 -7.88
CA GLY A 78 13.35 -7.73 -7.60
C GLY A 78 12.61 -7.73 -6.26
N SER A 79 12.75 -6.66 -5.49
CA SER A 79 11.97 -6.43 -4.26
C SER A 79 10.57 -5.84 -4.52
N GLY A 80 10.33 -5.39 -5.75
CA GLY A 80 9.08 -4.80 -6.20
C GLY A 80 9.06 -4.64 -7.72
N SER A 81 7.95 -4.16 -8.26
CA SER A 81 7.76 -3.93 -9.69
C SER A 81 6.80 -2.77 -9.91
N THR A 82 6.99 -2.02 -10.99
CA THR A 82 5.93 -1.18 -11.55
C THR A 82 4.75 -2.07 -11.94
N VAL A 83 3.53 -1.58 -11.73
CA VAL A 83 2.28 -2.26 -12.04
C VAL A 83 1.31 -1.29 -12.70
N ALA A 84 0.33 -1.84 -13.44
CA ALA A 84 -0.81 -1.10 -13.97
C ALA A 84 -2.10 -1.63 -13.32
N PRO A 85 -2.40 -1.22 -12.08
CA PRO A 85 -3.55 -1.73 -11.34
C PRO A 85 -4.85 -1.31 -12.02
N SER A 86 -5.81 -2.23 -12.10
CA SER A 86 -7.14 -1.97 -12.67
C SER A 86 -8.23 -2.32 -11.67
N ALA A 87 -9.21 -1.44 -11.53
CA ALA A 87 -10.44 -1.68 -10.79
C ALA A 87 -11.52 -2.23 -11.73
N LEU A 88 -12.11 -3.37 -11.37
CA LEU A 88 -13.22 -4.00 -12.09
C LEU A 88 -14.46 -3.93 -11.20
N PHE A 89 -15.55 -3.38 -11.75
CA PHE A 89 -16.82 -3.15 -11.07
C PHE A 89 -17.87 -4.18 -11.47
#